data_AF-A0A972W107-F1
#
_entry.id   AF-A0A972W107-F1
#
_cell.length_a   1.000
_cell.length_b   1.000
_cell.length_c   1.000
_cell.angle_alpha   90.00
_cell.angle_beta   90.00
_cell.angle_gamma   90.00
#
_symmetry.space_group_name_H-M   'P 1'
#
loop_
_entity.id
_entity.type
_entity.pdbx_description
1 polymer ?
#
loop_
_entity_poly.entity_id
_entity_poly.type
_entity_poly.pdbx_seq_one_letter_code
_entity_poly.pdbx_strand_id
1 'polypeptide(L)' 'VLRDVAAALGDKAKVIKIDIKKNETLADALQIKGNPTFIIYKDGEMKWRQSGTQDANTLISLVEQYV' A
#
# COMPACT_ATOMS: atom_id res chain seq x y z
N VAL A 1 -10.55 -6.45 3.22
CA VAL A 1 -9.26 -5.80 3.54
C VAL A 1 -9.10 -4.47 2.80
N LEU A 2 -8.57 -4.42 1.56
CA LEU A 2 -8.27 -3.11 0.93
C LEU A 2 -9.48 -2.19 0.70
N ARG A 3 -10.67 -2.76 0.45
CA ARG A 3 -11.92 -1.98 0.36
C ARG A 3 -12.26 -1.31 1.70
N ASP A 4 -12.06 -2.03 2.80
CA ASP A 4 -12.37 -1.55 4.14
C ASP A 4 -11.37 -0.47 4.57
N VAL A 5 -10.09 -0.65 4.20
CA VAL A 5 -9.05 0.38 4.37
C VAL A 5 -9.41 1.65 3.58
N ALA A 6 -9.80 1.53 2.32
CA ALA A 6 -10.22 2.67 1.51
C ALA A 6 -11.46 3.38 2.09
N ALA A 7 -12.44 2.62 2.56
CA ALA A 7 -13.65 3.16 3.17
C ALA A 7 -13.35 3.90 4.49
N ALA A 8 -12.46 3.36 5.33
CA ALA A 8 -12.08 3.98 6.60
C ALA A 8 -11.24 5.25 6.42
N LEU A 9 -10.33 5.27 5.45
CA LEU A 9 -9.46 6.42 5.19
C LEU A 9 -10.18 7.56 4.45
N GLY A 10 -11.20 7.24 3.65
CA GLY A 10 -11.97 8.22 2.89
C GLY A 10 -11.05 9.11 2.05
N ASP A 11 -11.22 10.43 2.17
CA ASP A 11 -10.45 11.42 1.40
C ASP A 11 -9.05 11.70 1.97
N LYS A 12 -8.72 11.15 3.16
CA LYS A 12 -7.41 11.38 3.81
C LYS A 12 -6.26 10.67 3.09
N ALA A 13 -6.54 9.57 2.41
CA ALA A 13 -5.54 8.80 1.69
C ALA A 13 -6.16 8.01 0.53
N LYS A 14 -5.37 7.81 -0.53
CA LYS A 14 -5.79 7.02 -1.69
C LYS A 14 -5.22 5.61 -1.60
N VAL A 15 -6.09 4.61 -1.73
CA VAL A 15 -5.68 3.20 -1.81
C VAL A 15 -5.61 2.79 -3.28
N ILE A 16 -4.41 2.46 -3.76
CA ILE A 16 -4.18 2.05 -5.14
C ILE A 16 -3.79 0.57 -5.15
N LYS A 17 -4.57 -0.25 -5.87
CA LYS A 17 -4.25 -1.66 -6.11
C LYS A 17 -3.54 -1.80 -7.45
N ILE A 18 -2.34 -2.37 -7.42
CA ILE A 18 -1.53 -2.62 -8.61
C ILE A 18 -1.45 -4.12 -8.84
N ASP A 19 -1.80 -4.56 -10.05
CA ASP A 19 -1.57 -5.94 -10.49
C ASP A 19 -0.14 -6.06 -11.04
N ILE A 20 0.73 -6.76 -10.33
CA ILE A 20 2.14 -6.90 -10.70
C ILE A 20 2.33 -7.61 -12.04
N LYS A 21 1.44 -8.54 -12.42
CA LYS A 21 1.55 -9.26 -13.69
C LYS A 21 1.29 -8.36 -14.89
N LYS A 22 0.55 -7.26 -14.68
CA LYS A 22 0.28 -6.25 -15.71
C LYS A 22 1.25 -5.07 -15.65
N ASN A 23 2.10 -5.01 -14.63
CA ASN A 23 2.98 -3.88 -14.34
C ASN A 23 4.39 -4.37 -13.96
N GLU A 24 4.93 -5.31 -14.74
CA GLU A 24 6.20 -5.98 -14.44
C GLU A 24 7.36 -4.99 -14.30
N THR A 25 7.47 -4.00 -15.19
CA THR A 25 8.51 -2.96 -15.10
C THR A 25 8.45 -2.18 -13.78
N LEU A 26 7.25 -1.87 -13.28
CA LEU A 26 7.10 -1.18 -11.99
C LEU A 26 7.43 -2.12 -10.83
N ALA A 27 6.98 -3.38 -10.90
CA ALA A 27 7.28 -4.39 -9.90
C ALA A 27 8.79 -4.62 -9.78
N ASP A 28 9.52 -4.67 -10.90
CA ASP A 28 10.97 -4.80 -10.95
C ASP A 28 11.67 -3.56 -10.42
N ALA A 29 11.25 -2.37 -10.86
CA ALA A 29 11.80 -1.10 -10.38
C ALA A 29 11.65 -0.94 -8.86
N LEU A 30 10.51 -1.37 -8.31
CA LEU A 30 10.27 -1.39 -6.87
C LEU A 30 10.84 -2.63 -6.19
N GLN A 31 11.44 -3.58 -6.91
CA GLN A 31 11.97 -4.84 -6.38
C GLN A 31 10.93 -5.64 -5.58
N ILE A 32 9.73 -5.80 -6.10
CA ILE A 32 8.65 -6.57 -5.47
C ILE A 32 8.96 -8.07 -5.58
N LYS A 33 9.45 -8.65 -4.48
CA LYS A 33 9.82 -10.08 -4.41
C LYS A 33 8.74 -10.99 -3.83
N GLY A 34 7.71 -10.42 -3.21
CA GLY A 34 6.65 -11.17 -2.52
C GLY A 34 5.28 -10.52 -2.67
N ASN A 35 4.25 -11.36 -2.80
CA ASN A 35 2.86 -10.93 -2.89
C ASN A 35 2.09 -11.42 -1.65
N PRO A 36 1.33 -10.56 -0.94
CA PRO A 36 1.20 -9.12 -1.13
C PRO A 36 2.42 -8.32 -0.65
N THR A 37 2.62 -7.13 -1.23
CA THR A 37 3.51 -6.09 -0.71
C THR A 37 2.73 -4.79 -0.61
N PHE A 38 2.84 -4.12 0.53
CA PHE A 38 2.20 -2.83 0.80
C PHE A 38 3.27 -1.74 0.90
N ILE A 39 2.97 -0.56 0.37
CA ILE A 39 3.87 0.59 0.36
C ILE A 39 3.04 1.84 0.66
N ILE A 40 3.55 2.71 1.53
CA ILE A 40 2.96 4.01 1.83
C ILE A 40 3.85 5.10 1.22
N TYR A 41 3.24 5.99 0.43
CA TYR A 41 3.87 7.18 -0.10
C TYR A 41 3.22 8.43 0.49
N LYS A 42 4.05 9.41 0.87
CA LYS A 42 3.62 10.76 1.26
C LYS A 42 4.53 11.78 0.57
N ASP A 43 3.94 12.77 -0.09
CA ASP A 43 4.66 13.85 -0.79
C ASP A 43 5.72 13.34 -1.79
N GLY A 44 5.40 12.25 -2.50
CA GLY A 44 6.29 11.61 -3.48
C GLY A 44 7.38 10.71 -2.87
N GLU A 45 7.49 10.64 -1.55
CA GLU A 45 8.50 9.83 -0.86
C GLU A 45 7.91 8.53 -0.30
N MET A 46 8.65 7.43 -0.43
CA MET A 46 8.31 6.15 0.20
C MET A 46 8.56 6.25 1.71
N LYS A 47 7.50 6.20 2.52
CA LYS A 47 7.59 6.31 3.98
C LYS A 47 7.67 4.96 4.68
N TRP A 48 7.02 3.95 4.09
CA TRP A 48 6.92 2.63 4.69
C TRP A 48 6.70 1.55 3.64
N ARG A 49 7.20 0.34 3.94
CA ARG A 49 7.09 -0.83 3.07
C ARG A 49 7.11 -2.12 3.88
N GLN A 50 6.20 -3.04 3.57
CA GLN A 50 6.24 -4.40 4.12
C GLN A 50 5.67 -5.43 3.13
N SER A 51 6.32 -6.58 3.05
CA SER A 51 5.79 -7.76 2.35
C SER A 51 5.10 -8.71 3.33
N GLY A 52 4.10 -9.43 2.84
CA GLY A 52 3.29 -10.34 3.64
C GLY A 52 1.92 -9.77 3.96
N THR A 53 1.00 -10.66 4.35
CA THR A 53 -0.39 -10.33 4.62
C THR A 53 -0.50 -9.40 5.83
N GLN A 54 -1.38 -8.41 5.74
CA GLN A 54 -1.75 -7.50 6.82
C GLN A 54 -3.27 -7.43 6.90
N ASP A 55 -3.81 -7.29 8.11
CA ASP A 55 -5.24 -7.02 8.29
C ASP A 55 -5.56 -5.55 8.03
N ALA A 56 -6.86 -5.24 7.93
CA ALA A 56 -7.31 -3.90 7.58
C ALA A 56 -6.99 -2.85 8.67
N ASN A 57 -7.13 -3.20 9.95
CA ASN A 57 -6.93 -2.27 11.05
C ASN A 57 -5.46 -1.89 11.16
N THR A 58 -4.56 -2.86 11.01
CA THR A 58 -3.11 -2.61 10.97
C THR A 58 -2.75 -1.63 9.85
N LEU A 59 -3.28 -1.83 8.65
CA LEU A 59 -3.04 -0.92 7.52
C LEU A 59 -3.61 0.49 7.75
N ILE A 60 -4.80 0.60 8.34
CA ILE A 60 -5.41 1.90 8.67
C ILE A 60 -4.52 2.65 9.66
N SER A 61 -4.17 2.04 10.78
CA SER A 61 -3.33 2.66 11.81
C SER A 61 -1.93 3.02 11.31
N LEU A 62 -1.39 2.26 10.35
CA LEU A 62 -0.12 2.61 9.70
C LEU A 62 -0.26 3.86 8.82
N VAL A 63 -1.31 3.94 8.01
CA VAL A 63 -1.53 5.13 7.16
C VAL A 63 -1.78 6.37 8.01
N GLU A 64 -2.55 6.27 9.09
CA GLU A 64 -2.85 7.39 10.00
C GLU A 64 -1.61 8.00 10.66
N GLN A 65 -0.50 7.26 10.81
CA GLN A 65 0.78 7.81 11.28
C GLN A 65 1.43 8.78 10.28
N TYR A 66 1.03 8.72 9.01
CA TYR A 66 1.57 9.53 7.93
C TYR A 66 0.56 10.50 7.32
N VAL A 67 -0.69 10.58 7.80
CA VAL A 67 -1.64 11.61 7.35
C VAL A 67 -1.32 12.92 8.05
#